data_AF-A0A1W9PJX2-F1
#
_entry.id   AF-A0A1W9PJX2-F1
#
_cell.length_a   1.000
_cell.length_b   1.000
_cell.length_c   1.000
_cell.angle_alpha   90.00
_cell.angle_beta   90.00
_cell.angle_gamma   90.00
#
_symmetry.space_group_name_H-M   'P 1'
#
loop_
_entity.id
_entity.type
_entity.pdbx_description
1 polymer ?
#
loop_
_entity_poly.entity_id
_entity_poly.type
_entity_poly.pdbx_seq_one_letter_code
_entity_poly.pdbx_strand_id
1 'polypeptide(L)' 'MKEWLIFPDHHRYKIENLKKIRELANRYPVCRFVTTEKDGVKIRQLEFNFDNFWLLRIRIKIIKGLRNLQERLDFVLKI' A
#
# COMPACT_ATOMS: atom_id res chain seq x y z
N MET A 1 13.96 -15.76 -6.88
CA MET A 1 13.00 -16.43 -5.99
C MET A 1 11.88 -15.44 -5.67
N LYS A 2 10.62 -15.89 -5.59
CA LYS A 2 9.46 -15.06 -5.23
C LYS A 2 8.61 -15.85 -4.24
N GLU A 3 8.25 -15.23 -3.13
CA GLU A 3 7.37 -15.80 -2.09
C GLU A 3 6.25 -14.80 -1.80
N TRP A 4 5.06 -15.31 -1.48
CA TRP A 4 3.86 -14.51 -1.27
C TRP A 4 3.34 -14.70 0.14
N LEU A 5 3.03 -13.59 0.81
CA LEU A 5 2.30 -13.59 2.08
C LEU A 5 0.92 -12.98 1.82
N ILE A 6 -0.10 -13.84 1.82
CA ILE A 6 -1.46 -13.45 1.41
C ILE A 6 -2.30 -13.13 2.65
N PHE A 7 -2.96 -11.98 2.62
CA PHE A 7 -3.93 -11.54 3.62
C PHE A 7 -5.30 -11.35 2.97
N PRO A 8 -6.41 -11.56 3.71
CA PRO A 8 -7.75 -11.34 3.19
C PRO A 8 -7.98 -9.85 2.90
N ASP A 9 -9.02 -9.55 2.12
CA ASP A 9 -9.40 -8.15 1.96
C ASP A 9 -9.85 -7.54 3.29
N HIS A 10 -9.70 -6.22 3.43
CA HIS A 10 -9.95 -5.48 4.67
C HIS A 10 -9.15 -5.99 5.88
N HIS A 11 -8.05 -6.71 5.67
CA HIS A 11 -7.21 -7.22 6.75
C HIS A 11 -6.82 -6.12 7.74
N ARG A 12 -7.01 -6.39 9.03
CA ARG A 12 -6.57 -5.57 10.14
C ARG A 12 -5.21 -6.09 10.59
N TYR A 13 -4.15 -5.39 10.20
CA TYR A 13 -2.80 -5.74 10.61
C TYR A 13 -2.65 -5.63 12.12
N LYS A 14 -2.04 -6.65 12.71
CA LYS A 14 -1.61 -6.68 14.11
C LYS A 14 -0.11 -6.90 14.19
N ILE A 15 0.46 -6.72 15.38
CA ILE A 15 1.89 -6.92 15.65
C ILE A 15 2.34 -8.34 15.24
N GLU A 16 1.49 -9.36 15.40
CA GLU A 16 1.83 -10.73 15.01
C GLU A 16 1.99 -10.89 13.49
N ASN A 17 1.25 -10.12 12.68
CA ASN A 17 1.44 -10.10 11.24
C ASN A 17 2.80 -9.49 10.87
N LEU A 18 3.21 -8.44 11.58
CA LEU A 18 4.48 -7.76 11.36
C LEU A 18 5.67 -8.67 11.70
N LYS A 19 5.54 -9.50 12.75
CA LYS A 19 6.53 -10.54 13.08
C LYS A 19 6.71 -11.51 11.91
N LYS A 20 5.62 -12.04 11.34
CA LYS A 20 5.67 -12.93 10.16
C LYS A 20 6.31 -12.26 8.94
N ILE A 21 5.99 -11.00 8.69
CA ILE A 21 6.60 -10.21 7.61
C ILE A 21 8.11 -10.07 7.83
N ARG A 22 8.53 -9.77 9.07
CA ARG A 22 9.95 -9.63 9.44
C ARG A 22 10.71 -10.95 9.34
N GLU A 23 10.13 -12.05 9.82
CA GLU A 23 10.72 -13.39 9.70
C GLU A 23 10.91 -13.77 8.23
N LEU A 24 9.91 -13.52 7.38
CA LEU A 24 10.02 -13.74 5.94
C LEU A 24 11.11 -12.87 5.31
N ALA A 25 11.19 -11.59 5.67
CA ALA A 25 12.20 -10.69 5.15
C ALA A 25 13.62 -11.08 5.60
N ASN A 26 13.79 -11.54 6.84
CA ASN A 26 15.08 -11.99 7.37
C ASN A 26 15.57 -13.27 6.70
N ARG A 27 14.67 -14.14 6.23
CA ARG A 27 15.04 -15.31 5.40
C ARG A 27 15.66 -14.90 4.06
N TYR A 28 15.37 -13.68 3.57
CA TYR A 28 15.83 -13.17 2.29
C TYR A 28 16.42 -11.76 2.43
N PRO A 29 17.61 -11.61 3.05
CA PRO A 29 18.16 -10.30 3.41
C PRO A 29 18.46 -9.38 2.22
N VAL A 30 18.67 -9.95 1.03
CA VAL A 30 18.89 -9.20 -0.23
C VAL A 30 17.59 -8.85 -0.97
N CYS A 31 16.45 -9.34 -0.50
CA CYS A 31 15.16 -9.12 -1.12
C CYS A 31 14.42 -7.93 -0.49
N ARG A 32 13.60 -7.28 -1.31
CA ARG A 32 12.72 -6.19 -0.87
C ARG A 32 11.32 -6.76 -0.65
N PHE A 33 10.70 -6.39 0.46
CA PHE A 33 9.27 -6.62 0.65
C PHE A 33 8.50 -5.54 -0.11
N VAL A 34 7.50 -5.95 -0.89
CA VAL A 34 6.66 -5.03 -1.67
C VAL A 34 5.21 -5.29 -1.33
N THR A 35 4.46 -4.22 -1.09
CA THR A 35 3.00 -4.28 -0.93
C THR A 35 2.31 -3.10 -1.62
N THR A 36 0.98 -3.09 -1.60
CA THR A 36 0.17 -2.00 -2.13
C THR A 36 0.20 -0.78 -1.21
N GLU A 37 -0.12 0.42 -1.74
CA GLU A 37 -0.32 1.61 -0.90
C GLU A 37 -1.42 1.41 0.16
N LYS A 38 -2.48 0.66 -0.17
CA LYS A 38 -3.60 0.34 0.73
C LYS A 38 -3.14 -0.36 2.01
N ASP A 39 -2.31 -1.39 1.87
CA ASP A 39 -1.78 -2.13 3.02
C ASP A 39 -0.67 -1.34 3.74
N GLY A 40 0.14 -0.61 2.97
CA GLY A 40 1.19 0.26 3.50
C GLY A 40 0.70 1.27 4.53
N VAL A 41 -0.43 1.93 4.28
CA VAL A 41 -1.02 2.89 5.22
C VAL A 41 -1.38 2.22 6.55
N LYS A 42 -1.95 1.01 6.52
CA LYS A 42 -2.33 0.27 7.74
C LYS A 42 -1.13 -0.19 8.54
N ILE A 43 -0.07 -0.62 7.86
CA ILE A 43 1.17 -1.08 8.51
C ILE A 43 1.91 0.08 9.17
N ARG A 44 1.97 1.25 8.52
CA ARG A 44 2.61 2.46 9.08
C ARG A 44 1.93 2.95 10.37
N GLN A 45 0.62 2.77 10.51
CA GLN A 45 -0.10 3.11 11.74
C GLN A 45 0.35 2.31 12.98
N LEU A 46 1.04 1.19 12.77
CA LEU A 46 1.57 0.36 13.86
C LEU A 46 3.01 0.75 14.25
N GLU A 47 3.48 1.94 13.86
CA GLU A 47 4.84 2.45 14.07
C GLU A 47 5.94 1.49 13.57
N PHE A 48 5.58 0.63 12.61
CA PHE A 48 6.50 -0.35 12.06
C PHE A 48 7.40 0.29 11.01
N ASN A 49 8.67 0.50 11.38
CA ASN A 49 9.68 1.01 10.46
C ASN A 49 10.62 -0.12 10.03
N PHE A 50 10.83 -0.26 8.71
CA PHE A 50 11.61 -1.34 8.13
C PHE A 50 12.23 -0.90 6.81
N ASP A 51 13.56 -0.86 6.74
CA ASP A 51 14.33 -0.22 5.66
C ASP A 51 14.18 -0.92 4.29
N ASN A 52 13.77 -2.19 4.29
CA ASN A 52 13.54 -3.02 3.11
C ASN A 52 12.05 -3.18 2.78
N PHE A 53 11.19 -2.27 3.23
CA PHE A 53 9.75 -2.25 2.95
C PHE A 53 9.36 -1.21 1.91
N TRP A 54 8.81 -1.65 0.78
CA TRP A 54 8.50 -0.81 -0.36
C TRP A 54 7.00 -0.80 -0.66
N LEU A 55 6.49 0.37 -1.01
CA LEU A 55 5.11 0.55 -1.45
C LEU A 55 5.07 0.71 -2.96
N LEU A 56 4.21 -0.06 -3.62
CA LEU A 56 3.96 0.13 -5.04
C LEU A 56 3.01 1.31 -5.24
N ARG A 57 3.56 2.44 -5.70
CA ARG A 57 2.79 3.66 -5.99
C ARG A 57 1.95 3.51 -7.24
N ILE A 58 0.66 3.82 -7.14
CA ILE A 58 -0.25 3.84 -8.29
C ILE A 58 -0.39 5.28 -8.80
N ARG A 59 -0.37 5.46 -10.13
CA ARG A 59 -0.65 6.75 -10.77
C ARG A 59 -1.89 6.60 -11.65
N ILE A 60 -2.85 7.51 -11.47
CA ILE A 60 -4.06 7.56 -12.28
C ILE A 60 -3.88 8.64 -13.35
N LYS A 61 -4.15 8.31 -14.61
CA LYS A 61 -4.18 9.26 -15.73
C LYS A 61 -5.54 9.20 -16.41
N ILE A 62 -6.26 10.31 -16.36
CA ILE A 62 -7.54 10.48 -17.06
C ILE A 62 -7.23 10.90 -18.50
N ILE A 63 -7.46 10.01 -19.46
CA ILE A 63 -7.13 10.23 -20.87
C ILE A 63 -8.23 10.99 -21.64
N LYS A 64 -9.45 11.03 -21.12
CA LYS A 64 -10.60 11.75 -21.70
C LYS A 64 -11.57 12.15 -20.59
N GLY A 65 -12.23 13.29 -20.74
CA GLY A 65 -13.28 13.75 -19.81
C GLY A 65 -12.76 14.38 -18.51
N LEU A 66 -11.46 14.65 -18.40
CA LEU A 66 -10.87 15.31 -17.21
C LEU A 66 -11.53 16.67 -16.92
N ARG A 67 -11.76 17.47 -17.98
CA ARG A 67 -12.44 18.77 -17.87
C ARG A 67 -13.85 18.63 -17.31
N ASN A 68 -14.67 17.75 -17.87
CA ASN A 68 -16.04 17.51 -17.41
C ASN A 68 -16.07 16.99 -15.97
N LEU A 69 -15.11 16.12 -15.59
CA LEU A 69 -14.97 15.68 -14.22
C LEU A 69 -14.66 16.86 -13.28
N GLN A 70 -13.72 17.72 -13.67
CA GLN A 70 -13.35 18.90 -12.88
C GLN A 70 -14.53 19.85 -12.70
N GLU A 71 -15.21 20.22 -13.79
CA GLU A 71 -16.41 21.09 -13.74
C GLU A 71 -17.50 20.51 -12.82
N ARG A 72 -17.68 19.19 -12.83
CA ARG A 72 -18.64 18.52 -11.94
C ARG A 72 -18.18 18.50 -10.50
N LEU A 73 -16.89 18.32 -10.24
CA LEU A 73 -16.32 18.36 -8.89
C LEU A 73 -16.43 19.78 -8.30
N ASP A 74 -16.10 20.81 -9.06
CA ASP A 74 -16.20 22.21 -8.63
C ASP A 74 -17.66 22.55 -8.24
N PHE A 75 -18.63 22.15 -9.07
CA PHE A 75 -20.05 22.32 -8.77
C PHE A 75 -20.49 21.62 -7.47
N VAL A 76 -20.06 20.37 -7.26
CA VAL A 76 -20.46 19.56 -6.08
C VAL A 76 -19.77 20.04 -4.82
N LEU A 77 -18.48 20.38 -4.91
CA LEU A 77 -17.67 20.76 -3.77
C LEU A 77 -17.80 22.25 -3.40
N LYS A 78 -18.44 23.06 -4.26
CA LYS A 78 -18.61 24.52 -4.10
C LYS A 78 -17.28 25.26 -3.86
N ILE A 79 -16.21 24.78 -4.51
CA ILE A 79 -14.87 25.39 -4.51
C ILE A 79 -14.71 26.17 -5.81
#